data_AF-A0A0Q5JYW6-F1
#
_entry.id   AF-A0A0Q5JYW6-F1
#
_cell.length_a   1.000
_cell.length_b   1.000
_cell.length_c   1.000
_cell.angle_alpha   90.00
_cell.angle_beta   90.00
_cell.angle_gamma   90.00
#
_symmetry.space_group_name_H-M   'P 1'
#
loop_
_entity.id
_entity.type
_entity.pdbx_description
1 polymer ?
#
loop_
_entity_poly.entity_id
_entity_poly.type
_entity_poly.pdbx_seq_one_letter_code
_entity_poly.pdbx_strand_id
1 'polypeptide(L)'
;MTRSMPMPDLAWAAPTAIALVAAALVVAVVVIAVRMQRRSPHSRAAAGQAVSGAAAALLALDDDVDDLDLAFEAADAVDADDVPTELRRARTTAHRARDRGFGDLLVLEADTGVAARRRDQARRFHEALDAQRKQVSAVRTRLAEWERENRSHAGLLAAARRRRDDLVATSGDPEPLVDALRARFDDDDWSGAAVATDRARSALADADDALRRAEGDVEGGHIVRATVALRLAARYLREVEDGHRIALQAAGNADAEVAAARAEIREAIDVATARPEACRPGAAERLRAAAVELEDAAAAASRRPREAVATVARVREERDELLDAAVSMRRRVEAARTALPGTLACARAALAAAETVAEAAPRATAETADGTAIHAADEKREEAPSDADRIAQRLRVERARRHLAEARAATDATQALTAARAAWSALR
;
A
#
# COMPACT_ATOMS: atom_id res chain seq x y z
N MET A 1 31.55 5.71 89.66
CA MET A 1 30.71 6.11 88.51
C MET A 1 31.37 5.59 87.24
N THR A 2 31.04 4.35 86.84
CA THR A 2 31.47 3.70 85.60
C THR A 2 30.21 3.52 84.76
N ARG A 3 30.13 4.22 83.63
CA ARG A 3 28.98 4.22 82.73
C ARG A 3 29.25 3.20 81.63
N SER A 4 28.64 2.02 81.74
CA SER A 4 28.62 1.03 80.66
C SER A 4 27.82 1.57 79.47
N MET A 5 28.45 1.64 78.29
CA MET A 5 27.76 1.83 77.01
C MET A 5 27.13 0.50 76.57
N PRO A 6 25.85 0.48 76.16
CA PRO A 6 25.26 -0.69 75.53
C PRO A 6 25.80 -0.84 74.10
N MET A 7 26.33 -2.02 73.77
CA MET A 7 26.58 -2.39 72.38
C MET A 7 25.23 -2.59 71.68
N PRO A 8 24.96 -1.97 70.53
CA PRO A 8 23.76 -2.28 69.76
C PRO A 8 23.85 -3.71 69.20
N ASP A 9 22.77 -4.47 69.40
CA ASP A 9 22.58 -5.83 68.88
C ASP A 9 22.70 -5.86 67.35
N LEU A 10 23.88 -6.26 66.85
CA LEU A 10 24.16 -6.52 65.44
C LEU A 10 23.51 -7.82 64.92
N ALA A 11 22.76 -8.54 65.76
CA ALA A 11 22.17 -9.84 65.43
C ALA A 11 21.07 -9.78 64.36
N TRP A 12 20.45 -8.61 64.12
CA TRP A 12 19.44 -8.42 63.07
C TRP A 12 20.01 -7.90 61.73
N ALA A 13 21.24 -7.37 61.71
CA ALA A 13 21.80 -6.76 60.51
C ALA A 13 22.20 -7.78 59.43
N ALA A 14 22.65 -8.98 59.85
CA ALA A 14 23.08 -10.05 58.96
C ALA A 14 21.93 -10.62 58.08
N PRO A 15 20.75 -11.01 58.61
CA PRO A 15 19.68 -11.53 57.78
C PRO A 15 19.10 -10.49 56.80
N THR A 16 19.02 -9.21 57.18
CA THR A 16 18.55 -8.15 56.30
C THR A 16 19.52 -7.88 55.15
N ALA A 17 20.84 -7.92 55.41
CA ALA A 17 21.86 -7.78 54.38
C ALA A 17 21.82 -8.94 53.37
N ILE A 18 21.63 -10.18 53.83
CA ILE A 18 21.49 -11.36 52.96
C ILE A 18 20.25 -11.24 52.08
N ALA A 19 19.11 -10.81 52.65
CA ALA A 19 17.87 -10.62 51.89
C ALA A 19 18.01 -9.54 50.81
N LEU A 20 18.70 -8.43 51.10
CA LEU A 20 18.96 -7.36 50.13
C LEU A 20 19.89 -7.82 49.01
N VAL A 21 20.95 -8.58 49.33
CA VAL A 21 21.86 -9.13 48.32
C VAL A 21 21.13 -10.15 47.44
N ALA A 22 20.31 -11.01 48.02
CA ALA A 22 19.50 -11.98 47.26
C ALA A 22 18.48 -11.27 46.34
N ALA A 23 17.79 -10.23 46.85
CA ALA A 23 16.88 -9.43 46.04
C ALA A 23 17.60 -8.70 44.89
N ALA A 24 18.76 -8.10 45.16
CA ALA A 24 19.58 -7.44 44.14
C ALA A 24 20.08 -8.43 43.08
N LEU A 25 20.45 -9.66 43.49
CA LEU A 25 20.88 -10.72 42.58
C LEU A 25 19.74 -11.21 41.70
N VAL A 26 18.53 -11.39 42.26
CA VAL A 26 17.32 -11.71 41.48
C VAL A 26 17.03 -10.61 40.47
N VAL A 27 17.07 -9.33 40.87
CA VAL A 27 16.87 -8.20 39.97
C VAL A 27 17.95 -8.18 38.88
N ALA A 28 19.21 -8.40 39.21
CA ALA A 28 20.30 -8.45 38.23
C ALA A 28 20.12 -9.61 37.23
N VAL A 29 19.74 -10.80 37.70
CA VAL A 29 19.45 -11.96 36.85
C VAL A 29 18.26 -11.66 35.92
N VAL A 30 17.20 -11.06 36.43
CA VAL A 30 16.03 -10.64 35.63
C VAL A 30 16.44 -9.61 34.57
N VAL A 31 17.25 -8.60 34.92
CA VAL A 31 17.73 -7.59 33.99
C VAL A 31 18.62 -8.20 32.90
N ILE A 32 19.54 -9.10 33.27
CA ILE A 32 20.42 -9.80 32.33
C ILE A 32 19.60 -10.71 31.41
N ALA A 33 18.66 -11.49 31.94
CA ALA A 33 17.77 -12.33 31.17
C ALA A 33 16.93 -11.51 30.18
N VAL A 34 16.33 -10.40 30.63
CA VAL A 34 15.57 -9.47 29.77
C VAL A 34 16.47 -8.85 28.71
N ARG A 35 17.72 -8.48 29.05
CA ARG A 35 18.67 -7.88 28.10
C ARG A 35 19.18 -8.90 27.08
N MET A 36 19.46 -10.14 27.48
CA MET A 36 19.83 -11.23 26.57
C MET A 36 18.66 -11.61 25.67
N GLN A 37 17.44 -11.66 26.21
CA GLN A 37 16.23 -11.96 25.45
C GLN A 37 15.87 -10.83 24.46
N ARG A 38 16.11 -9.56 24.83
CA ARG A 38 16.04 -8.41 23.92
C ARG A 38 17.13 -8.41 22.85
N ARG A 39 18.31 -8.97 23.14
CA ARG A 39 19.49 -8.90 22.25
C ARG A 39 19.75 -10.15 21.42
N SER A 40 19.12 -11.29 21.68
CA SER A 40 19.37 -12.50 20.87
C SER A 40 18.97 -12.29 19.41
N PRO A 41 19.91 -12.39 18.45
CA PRO A 41 19.59 -12.30 17.03
C PRO A 41 18.62 -13.40 16.58
N HIS A 42 18.72 -14.57 17.21
CA HIS A 42 17.85 -15.71 16.92
C HIS A 42 16.38 -15.44 17.33
N SER A 43 16.14 -14.83 18.50
CA SER A 43 14.77 -14.48 18.91
C SER A 43 14.16 -13.42 17.99
N ARG A 44 14.96 -12.46 17.54
CA ARG A 44 14.55 -11.45 16.56
C ARG A 44 14.27 -12.05 15.18
N ALA A 45 15.12 -12.96 14.70
CA ALA A 45 14.89 -13.68 13.45
C ALA A 45 13.60 -14.52 13.50
N ALA A 46 13.38 -15.24 14.60
CA ALA A 46 12.16 -16.04 14.77
C ALA A 46 10.89 -15.18 14.91
N ALA A 47 10.98 -14.00 15.53
CA ALA A 47 9.89 -13.03 15.52
C ALA A 47 9.64 -12.51 14.10
N GLY A 48 10.69 -12.18 13.35
CA GLY A 48 10.60 -11.78 11.94
C GLY A 48 9.92 -12.83 11.07
N GLN A 49 10.32 -14.10 11.19
CA GLN A 49 9.67 -15.22 10.49
C GLN A 49 8.18 -15.35 10.83
N ALA A 50 7.80 -15.19 12.11
CA ALA A 50 6.40 -15.22 12.51
C ALA A 50 5.60 -14.05 11.91
N VAL A 51 6.19 -12.86 11.82
CA VAL A 51 5.58 -11.71 11.14
C VAL A 51 5.42 -11.96 9.64
N SER A 52 6.43 -12.51 8.97
CA SER A 52 6.33 -12.91 7.55
C SER A 52 5.25 -13.98 7.34
N GLY A 53 5.12 -14.94 8.26
CA GLY A 53 4.04 -15.94 8.21
C GLY A 53 2.65 -15.33 8.39
N ALA A 54 2.50 -14.33 9.26
CA ALA A 54 1.26 -13.58 9.38
C ALA A 54 0.96 -12.71 8.13
N ALA A 55 2.00 -12.14 7.52
CA ALA A 55 1.89 -11.38 6.28
C ALA A 55 1.41 -12.24 5.11
N ALA A 56 1.96 -13.45 4.96
CA ALA A 56 1.50 -14.41 3.97
C ALA A 56 0.05 -14.87 4.21
N ALA A 57 -0.33 -15.13 5.46
CA ALA A 57 -1.72 -15.47 5.80
C ALA A 57 -2.70 -14.31 5.52
N LEU A 58 -2.27 -13.07 5.70
CA LEU A 58 -3.08 -11.90 5.36
C LEU A 58 -3.25 -11.76 3.84
N LEU A 59 -2.18 -11.98 3.06
CA LEU A 59 -2.28 -12.01 1.60
C LEU A 59 -3.24 -13.10 1.13
N ALA A 60 -3.18 -14.29 1.74
CA ALA A 60 -4.12 -15.37 1.44
C ALA A 60 -5.58 -15.01 1.81
N LEU A 61 -5.81 -14.27 2.90
CA LEU A 61 -7.14 -13.74 3.21
C LEU A 61 -7.59 -12.66 2.22
N ASP A 62 -6.69 -11.78 1.76
CA ASP A 62 -6.96 -10.79 0.71
C ASP A 62 -7.43 -11.50 -0.57
N ASP A 63 -6.69 -12.53 -1.00
CA ASP A 63 -7.04 -13.37 -2.15
C ASP A 63 -8.40 -14.08 -1.96
N ASP A 64 -8.67 -14.66 -0.77
CA ASP A 64 -9.95 -15.32 -0.47
C ASP A 64 -11.15 -14.33 -0.49
N VAL A 65 -10.96 -13.09 -0.03
CA VAL A 65 -11.98 -12.02 -0.05
C VAL A 65 -12.25 -11.55 -1.48
N ASP A 66 -11.19 -11.41 -2.29
CA ASP A 66 -11.29 -11.05 -3.70
C ASP A 66 -12.02 -12.13 -4.53
N ASP A 67 -11.81 -13.41 -4.19
CA ASP A 67 -12.54 -14.54 -4.77
C ASP A 67 -13.99 -14.60 -4.28
N LEU A 68 -14.26 -14.22 -3.04
CA LEU A 68 -15.63 -14.08 -2.54
C LEU A 68 -16.39 -13.02 -3.35
N ASP A 69 -15.79 -11.85 -3.58
CA ASP A 69 -16.36 -10.81 -4.43
C ASP A 69 -16.65 -11.30 -5.85
N LEU A 70 -15.69 -12.01 -6.44
CA LEU A 70 -15.86 -12.61 -7.76
C LEU A 70 -17.05 -13.58 -7.79
N ALA A 71 -17.22 -14.39 -6.75
CA ALA A 71 -18.35 -15.31 -6.65
C ALA A 71 -19.69 -14.56 -6.53
N PHE A 72 -19.76 -13.48 -5.74
CA PHE A 72 -20.95 -12.64 -5.66
C PHE A 72 -21.30 -11.97 -6.99
N GLU A 73 -20.29 -11.50 -7.74
CA GLU A 73 -20.48 -10.92 -9.06
C GLU A 73 -20.93 -11.97 -10.09
N ALA A 74 -20.33 -13.16 -10.08
CA ALA A 74 -20.69 -14.25 -10.98
C ALA A 74 -22.11 -14.77 -10.72
N ALA A 75 -22.56 -14.78 -9.47
CA ALA A 75 -23.90 -15.19 -9.05
C ALA A 75 -24.98 -14.09 -9.23
N ASP A 76 -24.63 -12.92 -9.80
CA ASP A 76 -25.52 -11.76 -9.91
C ASP A 76 -26.16 -11.39 -8.55
N ALA A 77 -25.31 -11.36 -7.51
CA ALA A 77 -25.71 -11.25 -6.12
C ALA A 77 -25.18 -9.99 -5.41
N VAL A 78 -24.45 -9.12 -6.11
CA VAL A 78 -23.83 -7.93 -5.51
C VAL A 78 -24.88 -6.94 -5.02
N ASP A 79 -25.83 -6.58 -5.90
CA ASP A 79 -26.87 -5.57 -5.64
C ASP A 79 -28.28 -6.18 -5.64
N ALA A 80 -28.39 -7.50 -5.65
CA ALA A 80 -29.67 -8.18 -5.72
C ALA A 80 -30.39 -8.15 -4.36
N ASP A 81 -31.66 -7.72 -4.38
CA ASP A 81 -32.48 -7.56 -3.17
C ASP A 81 -32.84 -8.89 -2.51
N ASP A 82 -32.89 -9.97 -3.29
CA ASP A 82 -33.26 -11.33 -2.88
C ASP A 82 -32.12 -12.14 -2.24
N VAL A 83 -30.91 -11.57 -2.17
CA VAL A 83 -29.77 -12.21 -1.49
C VAL A 83 -29.99 -12.16 0.03
N PRO A 84 -29.85 -13.30 0.73
CA PRO A 84 -29.95 -13.34 2.19
C PRO A 84 -29.07 -12.28 2.86
N THR A 85 -29.68 -11.51 3.76
CA THR A 85 -28.99 -10.43 4.51
C THR A 85 -27.74 -10.95 5.25
N GLU A 86 -27.75 -12.21 5.68
CA GLU A 86 -26.61 -12.87 6.31
C GLU A 86 -25.40 -12.99 5.39
N LEU A 87 -25.60 -13.33 4.10
CA LEU A 87 -24.53 -13.41 3.11
C LEU A 87 -23.92 -12.03 2.85
N ARG A 88 -24.75 -10.99 2.67
CA ARG A 88 -24.29 -9.60 2.50
C ARG A 88 -23.49 -9.10 3.71
N ARG A 89 -23.96 -9.40 4.92
CA ARG A 89 -23.25 -9.07 6.17
C ARG A 89 -21.94 -9.83 6.31
N ALA A 90 -21.91 -11.10 5.92
CA ALA A 90 -20.70 -11.91 5.99
C ALA A 90 -19.63 -11.42 5.01
N ARG A 91 -20.01 -11.09 3.76
CA ARG A 91 -19.13 -10.42 2.79
C ARG A 91 -18.55 -9.11 3.34
N THR A 92 -19.42 -8.24 3.88
CA THR A 92 -18.98 -6.98 4.49
C THR A 92 -18.03 -7.22 5.67
N THR A 93 -18.26 -8.26 6.46
CA THR A 93 -17.40 -8.63 7.59
C THR A 93 -16.02 -9.09 7.11
N ALA A 94 -15.97 -9.86 6.03
CA ALA A 94 -14.73 -10.33 5.43
C ALA A 94 -13.85 -9.17 4.95
N HIS A 95 -14.41 -8.18 4.25
CA HIS A 95 -13.69 -6.95 3.87
C HIS A 95 -13.12 -6.22 5.10
N ARG A 96 -13.94 -6.01 6.13
CA ARG A 96 -13.48 -5.33 7.36
C ARG A 96 -12.37 -6.11 8.06
N ALA A 97 -12.41 -7.45 8.03
CA ALA A 97 -11.38 -8.28 8.63
C ALA A 97 -10.05 -8.14 7.87
N ARG A 98 -10.09 -8.20 6.54
CA ARG A 98 -8.95 -7.94 5.66
C ARG A 98 -8.35 -6.55 5.87
N ASP A 99 -9.18 -5.50 5.77
CA ASP A 99 -8.71 -4.11 5.85
C ASP A 99 -8.11 -3.81 7.24
N ARG A 100 -8.74 -4.32 8.31
CA ARG A 100 -8.17 -4.26 9.66
C ARG A 100 -6.85 -5.03 9.74
N GLY A 101 -6.76 -6.19 9.09
CA GLY A 101 -5.57 -7.03 9.08
C GLY A 101 -4.33 -6.33 8.52
N PHE A 102 -4.45 -5.58 7.41
CA PHE A 102 -3.34 -4.76 6.91
C PHE A 102 -2.90 -3.73 7.94
N GLY A 103 -3.86 -3.15 8.63
CA GLY A 103 -3.59 -2.18 9.67
C GLY A 103 -2.86 -2.74 10.90
N ASP A 104 -3.28 -3.92 11.36
CA ASP A 104 -2.69 -4.65 12.47
C ASP A 104 -1.28 -5.16 12.12
N LEU A 105 -1.08 -5.62 10.88
CA LEU A 105 0.23 -6.04 10.39
C LEU A 105 1.23 -4.90 10.38
N LEU A 106 0.85 -3.70 9.94
CA LEU A 106 1.72 -2.52 9.98
C LEU A 106 2.14 -2.16 11.41
N VAL A 107 1.23 -2.27 12.38
CA VAL A 107 1.56 -2.07 13.80
C VAL A 107 2.55 -3.12 14.29
N LEU A 108 2.37 -4.37 13.88
CA LEU A 108 3.24 -5.49 14.21
C LEU A 108 4.63 -5.39 13.54
N GLU A 109 4.73 -4.81 12.34
CA GLU A 109 6.00 -4.52 11.66
C GLU A 109 6.79 -3.43 12.38
N ALA A 110 6.09 -2.36 12.80
CA ALA A 110 6.67 -1.22 13.50
C ALA A 110 7.08 -1.55 14.96
N ASP A 111 6.57 -2.64 15.55
CA ASP A 111 6.91 -3.02 16.92
C ASP A 111 8.38 -3.48 17.04
N THR A 112 9.20 -2.62 17.65
CA THR A 112 10.60 -2.91 18.02
C THR A 112 10.74 -3.42 19.46
N GLY A 113 9.64 -3.84 20.09
CA GLY A 113 9.54 -4.31 21.46
C GLY A 113 10.20 -5.68 21.73
N VAL A 114 9.70 -6.38 22.74
CA VAL A 114 10.27 -7.67 23.16
C VAL A 114 9.96 -8.74 22.11
N ALA A 115 11.00 -9.31 21.50
CA ALA A 115 10.88 -10.27 20.40
C ALA A 115 9.93 -11.45 20.69
N ALA A 116 9.94 -12.00 21.91
CA ALA A 116 9.04 -13.09 22.30
C ALA A 116 7.55 -12.66 22.25
N ARG A 117 7.24 -11.45 22.76
CA ARG A 117 5.88 -10.91 22.73
C ARG A 117 5.42 -10.66 21.29
N ARG A 118 6.29 -10.07 20.47
CA ARG A 118 6.02 -9.83 19.05
C ARG A 118 5.76 -11.13 18.30
N ARG A 119 6.55 -12.18 18.56
CA ARG A 119 6.34 -13.52 17.99
C ARG A 119 4.99 -14.11 18.40
N ASP A 120 4.62 -14.02 19.67
CA ASP A 120 3.32 -14.54 20.13
C ASP A 120 2.15 -13.75 19.56
N GLN A 121 2.28 -12.42 19.42
CA GLN A 121 1.28 -11.59 18.76
C GLN A 121 1.13 -11.97 17.28
N ALA A 122 2.25 -12.13 16.56
CA ALA A 122 2.24 -12.56 15.17
C ALA A 122 1.55 -13.92 14.98
N ARG A 123 1.83 -14.89 15.87
CA ARG A 123 1.18 -16.21 15.83
C ARG A 123 -0.32 -16.13 16.07
N ARG A 124 -0.78 -15.40 17.09
CA ARG A 124 -2.21 -15.21 17.35
C ARG A 124 -2.92 -14.50 16.21
N PHE A 125 -2.24 -13.53 15.59
CA PHE A 125 -2.76 -12.83 14.44
C PHE A 125 -2.91 -13.77 13.23
N HIS A 126 -1.90 -14.59 12.94
CA HIS A 126 -1.98 -15.66 11.93
C HIS A 126 -3.14 -16.63 12.19
N GLU A 127 -3.28 -17.14 13.42
CA GLU A 127 -4.40 -18.02 13.79
C GLU A 127 -5.78 -17.36 13.60
N ALA A 128 -5.89 -16.06 13.89
CA ALA A 128 -7.11 -15.30 13.67
C ALA A 128 -7.43 -15.13 12.17
N LEU A 129 -6.41 -14.88 11.33
CA LEU A 129 -6.56 -14.79 9.89
C LEU A 129 -7.04 -16.12 9.30
N ASP A 130 -6.46 -17.25 9.72
CA ASP A 130 -6.90 -18.58 9.28
C ASP A 130 -8.36 -18.87 9.67
N ALA A 131 -8.78 -18.44 10.86
CA ALA A 131 -10.19 -18.56 11.26
C ALA A 131 -11.10 -17.71 10.37
N GLN A 132 -10.68 -16.51 9.95
CA GLN A 132 -11.42 -15.68 9.00
C GLN A 132 -11.49 -16.31 7.61
N ARG A 133 -10.40 -16.89 7.11
CA ARG A 133 -10.37 -17.61 5.82
C ARG A 133 -11.39 -18.76 5.80
N LYS A 134 -11.46 -19.55 6.88
CA LYS A 134 -12.48 -20.60 7.04
C LYS A 134 -13.91 -20.04 7.00
N GLN A 135 -14.14 -18.86 7.59
CA GLN A 135 -15.44 -18.19 7.52
C GLN A 135 -15.77 -17.75 6.09
N VAL A 136 -14.80 -17.15 5.36
CA VAL A 136 -14.96 -16.76 3.95
C VAL A 136 -15.30 -17.97 3.08
N SER A 137 -14.57 -19.08 3.24
CA SER A 137 -14.85 -20.34 2.56
C SER A 137 -16.28 -20.84 2.82
N ALA A 138 -16.73 -20.83 4.08
CA ALA A 138 -18.10 -21.22 4.41
C ALA A 138 -19.17 -20.30 3.78
N VAL A 139 -18.89 -19.00 3.64
CA VAL A 139 -19.77 -18.05 2.94
C VAL A 139 -19.84 -18.37 1.45
N ARG A 140 -18.71 -18.71 0.81
CA ARG A 140 -18.68 -19.15 -0.60
C ARG A 140 -19.55 -20.38 -0.82
N THR A 141 -19.48 -21.38 0.06
CA THR A 141 -20.33 -22.58 -0.02
C THR A 141 -21.81 -22.23 0.05
N ARG A 142 -22.21 -21.39 1.02
CA ARG A 142 -23.62 -20.96 1.16
C ARG A 142 -24.09 -20.12 -0.02
N LEU A 143 -23.22 -19.28 -0.59
CA LEU A 143 -23.54 -18.53 -1.79
C LEU A 143 -23.79 -19.46 -2.98
N ALA A 144 -22.95 -20.48 -3.17
CA ALA A 144 -23.13 -21.48 -4.23
C ALA A 144 -24.38 -22.35 -4.05
N GLU A 145 -24.81 -22.60 -2.81
CA GLU A 145 -26.11 -23.21 -2.50
C GLU A 145 -27.26 -22.29 -2.92
N TRP A 146 -27.23 -21.03 -2.49
CA TRP A 146 -28.25 -20.04 -2.85
C TRP A 146 -28.32 -19.81 -4.37
N GLU A 147 -27.18 -19.72 -5.06
CA GLU A 147 -27.12 -19.53 -6.51
C GLU A 147 -27.86 -20.67 -7.23
N ARG A 148 -27.59 -21.93 -6.87
CA ARG A 148 -28.25 -23.10 -7.47
C ARG A 148 -29.76 -23.11 -7.25
N GLU A 149 -30.22 -22.56 -6.14
CA GLU A 149 -31.66 -22.49 -5.81
C GLU A 149 -32.38 -21.31 -6.46
N ASN A 150 -31.68 -20.18 -6.71
CA ASN A 150 -32.32 -18.90 -7.05
C ASN A 150 -31.93 -18.36 -8.43
N ARG A 151 -30.96 -18.97 -9.11
CA ARG A 151 -30.45 -18.50 -10.40
C ARG A 151 -30.50 -19.61 -11.43
N SER A 152 -30.79 -19.23 -12.67
CA SER A 152 -30.67 -20.11 -13.83
C SER A 152 -29.42 -19.74 -14.61
N HIS A 153 -28.80 -20.73 -15.25
CA HIS A 153 -27.64 -20.51 -16.13
C HIS A 153 -27.91 -19.44 -17.19
N ALA A 154 -29.08 -19.49 -17.85
CA ALA A 154 -29.49 -18.50 -18.84
C ALA A 154 -29.60 -17.08 -18.25
N GLY A 155 -30.09 -16.96 -17.02
CA GLY A 155 -30.16 -15.69 -16.30
C GLY A 155 -28.77 -15.13 -15.98
N LEU A 156 -27.86 -15.97 -15.49
CA LEU A 156 -26.48 -15.60 -15.17
C LEU A 156 -25.70 -15.19 -16.44
N LEU A 157 -25.86 -15.93 -17.54
CA LEU A 157 -25.28 -15.58 -18.83
C LEU A 157 -25.80 -14.24 -19.35
N ALA A 158 -27.11 -13.99 -19.23
CA ALA A 158 -27.69 -12.70 -19.60
C ALA A 158 -27.16 -11.56 -18.72
N ALA A 159 -26.98 -11.78 -17.41
CA ALA A 159 -26.39 -10.80 -16.51
C ALA A 159 -24.92 -10.50 -16.85
N ALA A 160 -24.12 -11.53 -17.16
CA ALA A 160 -22.73 -11.34 -17.55
C ALA A 160 -22.59 -10.57 -18.88
N ARG A 161 -23.47 -10.82 -19.86
CA ARG A 161 -23.53 -10.03 -21.11
C ARG A 161 -23.91 -8.57 -20.87
N ARG A 162 -24.91 -8.31 -20.02
CA ARG A 162 -25.27 -6.93 -19.63
C ARG A 162 -24.07 -6.20 -19.03
N ARG A 163 -23.36 -6.82 -18.08
CA ARG A 163 -22.15 -6.23 -17.48
C ARG A 163 -21.07 -5.92 -18.52
N ARG A 164 -20.88 -6.81 -19.50
CA ARG A 164 -19.96 -6.58 -20.63
C ARG A 164 -20.38 -5.39 -21.46
N ASP A 165 -21.65 -5.29 -21.82
CA ASP A 165 -22.17 -4.19 -22.64
C ASP A 165 -22.15 -2.85 -21.88
N ASP A 166 -22.49 -2.86 -20.59
CA ASP A 166 -22.42 -1.70 -19.70
C ASP A 166 -20.97 -1.21 -19.56
N LEU A 167 -20.01 -2.12 -19.45
CA LEU A 167 -18.59 -1.77 -19.39
C LEU A 167 -18.14 -1.08 -20.70
N VAL A 168 -18.45 -1.66 -21.85
CA VAL A 168 -18.11 -1.08 -23.16
C VAL A 168 -18.79 0.27 -23.36
N ALA A 169 -20.07 0.38 -22.98
CA ALA A 169 -20.83 1.61 -23.11
C ALA A 169 -20.31 2.74 -22.20
N THR A 170 -19.89 2.40 -20.98
CA THR A 170 -19.40 3.37 -20.00
C THR A 170 -17.99 3.85 -20.32
N SER A 171 -17.10 2.94 -20.69
CA SER A 171 -15.67 3.26 -20.91
C SER A 171 -15.37 3.77 -22.32
N GLY A 172 -16.14 3.38 -23.33
CA GLY A 172 -15.87 3.75 -24.72
C GLY A 172 -14.56 3.17 -25.26
N ASP A 173 -14.03 3.78 -26.33
CA ASP A 173 -12.72 3.43 -26.89
C ASP A 173 -11.61 4.19 -26.15
N PRO A 174 -10.64 3.49 -25.51
CA PRO A 174 -9.50 4.15 -24.85
C PRO A 174 -8.45 4.70 -25.82
N GLU A 175 -8.41 4.29 -27.09
CA GLU A 175 -7.34 4.70 -28.03
C GLU A 175 -7.20 6.22 -28.21
N PRO A 176 -8.30 7.01 -28.34
CA PRO A 176 -8.20 8.46 -28.46
C PRO A 176 -7.50 9.13 -27.27
N LEU A 177 -7.61 8.56 -26.06
CA LEU A 177 -6.92 9.08 -24.88
C LEU A 177 -5.41 8.88 -24.99
N VAL A 178 -4.97 7.73 -25.49
CA VAL A 178 -3.55 7.42 -25.70
C VAL A 178 -2.98 8.22 -26.86
N ASP A 179 -3.72 8.36 -27.97
CA ASP A 179 -3.31 9.16 -29.12
C ASP A 179 -3.12 10.63 -28.77
N ALA A 180 -4.00 11.19 -27.93
CA ALA A 180 -3.84 12.54 -27.40
C ALA A 180 -2.54 12.72 -26.60
N LEU A 181 -2.11 11.70 -25.85
CA LEU A 181 -0.83 11.73 -25.14
C LEU A 181 0.36 11.57 -26.10
N ARG A 182 0.31 10.61 -27.02
CA ARG A 182 1.36 10.36 -28.04
C ARG A 182 1.66 11.60 -28.87
N ALA A 183 0.62 12.36 -29.25
CA ALA A 183 0.77 13.58 -30.02
C ALA A 183 1.57 14.67 -29.27
N ARG A 184 1.56 14.66 -27.93
CA ARG A 184 2.07 15.75 -27.10
C ARG A 184 3.32 15.42 -26.29
N PHE A 185 3.46 14.18 -25.84
CA PHE A 185 4.49 13.77 -24.87
C PHE A 185 5.39 12.66 -25.43
N ASP A 186 6.50 12.41 -24.75
CA ASP A 186 7.42 11.31 -25.04
C ASP A 186 6.92 9.99 -24.42
N ASP A 187 7.52 8.87 -24.85
CA ASP A 187 7.09 7.49 -24.56
C ASP A 187 6.90 7.19 -23.07
N ASP A 188 7.74 7.73 -22.20
CA ASP A 188 7.64 7.52 -20.75
C ASP A 188 6.31 8.03 -20.17
N ASP A 189 5.72 9.06 -20.77
CA ASP A 189 4.49 9.69 -20.27
C ASP A 189 3.21 8.99 -20.76
N TRP A 190 3.26 8.19 -21.83
CA TRP A 190 2.08 7.55 -22.43
C TRP A 190 2.16 6.02 -22.54
N SER A 191 3.34 5.40 -22.54
CA SER A 191 3.52 3.96 -22.77
C SER A 191 2.75 3.09 -21.78
N GLY A 192 2.68 3.48 -20.51
CA GLY A 192 1.87 2.78 -19.50
C GLY A 192 0.38 2.72 -19.86
N ALA A 193 -0.18 3.82 -20.39
CA ALA A 193 -1.57 3.88 -20.85
C ALA A 193 -1.78 3.05 -22.13
N ALA A 194 -0.80 3.01 -23.03
CA ALA A 194 -0.86 2.14 -24.22
C ALA A 194 -0.86 0.66 -23.83
N VAL A 195 0.03 0.24 -22.92
CA VAL A 195 0.07 -1.14 -22.42
C VAL A 195 -1.25 -1.50 -21.71
N ALA A 196 -1.81 -0.59 -20.92
CA ALA A 196 -3.12 -0.80 -20.30
C ALA A 196 -4.24 -0.94 -21.35
N THR A 197 -4.19 -0.18 -22.45
CA THR A 197 -5.14 -0.30 -23.56
C THR A 197 -5.09 -1.68 -24.22
N ASP A 198 -3.90 -2.19 -24.52
CA ASP A 198 -3.73 -3.53 -25.10
C ASP A 198 -4.24 -4.63 -24.16
N ARG A 199 -3.95 -4.49 -22.86
CA ARG A 199 -4.44 -5.41 -21.83
C ARG A 199 -5.97 -5.35 -21.66
N ALA A 200 -6.56 -4.16 -21.74
CA ALA A 200 -8.02 -3.99 -21.73
C ALA A 200 -8.67 -4.70 -22.91
N ARG A 201 -8.12 -4.52 -24.13
CA ARG A 201 -8.59 -5.21 -25.34
C ARG A 201 -8.48 -6.73 -25.23
N SER A 202 -7.34 -7.24 -24.76
CA SER A 202 -7.15 -8.67 -24.54
C SER A 202 -8.16 -9.22 -23.53
N ALA A 203 -8.37 -8.53 -22.41
CA ALA A 203 -9.31 -8.96 -21.38
C ALA A 203 -10.77 -8.94 -21.86
N LEU A 204 -11.17 -7.95 -22.69
CA LEU A 204 -12.49 -7.94 -23.31
C LEU A 204 -12.67 -9.09 -24.30
N ALA A 205 -11.63 -9.40 -25.09
CA ALA A 205 -11.66 -10.55 -26.00
C ALA A 205 -11.78 -11.87 -25.21
N ASP A 206 -11.05 -12.02 -24.12
CA ASP A 206 -11.14 -13.20 -23.23
C ASP A 206 -12.53 -13.33 -22.60
N ALA A 207 -13.16 -12.21 -22.23
CA ALA A 207 -14.52 -12.19 -21.72
C ALA A 207 -15.52 -12.65 -22.78
N ASP A 208 -15.44 -12.12 -24.01
CA ASP A 208 -16.31 -12.49 -25.12
C ASP A 208 -16.15 -13.98 -25.49
N ASP A 209 -14.92 -14.48 -25.48
CA ASP A 209 -14.59 -15.89 -25.65
C ASP A 209 -15.22 -16.77 -24.57
N ALA A 210 -15.13 -16.37 -23.31
CA ALA A 210 -15.70 -17.10 -22.19
C ALA A 210 -17.24 -17.09 -22.24
N LEU A 211 -17.86 -15.95 -22.57
CA LEU A 211 -19.32 -15.83 -22.74
C LEU A 211 -19.83 -16.72 -23.87
N ARG A 212 -19.12 -16.79 -25.00
CA ARG A 212 -19.47 -17.71 -26.11
C ARG A 212 -19.39 -19.17 -25.70
N ARG A 213 -18.38 -19.57 -24.92
CA ARG A 213 -18.27 -20.95 -24.41
C ARG A 213 -19.36 -21.29 -23.40
N ALA A 214 -19.75 -20.33 -22.55
CA ALA A 214 -20.84 -20.48 -21.60
C ALA A 214 -22.23 -20.69 -22.25
N GLU A 215 -22.39 -20.41 -23.55
CA GLU A 215 -23.63 -20.74 -24.26
C GLU A 215 -23.80 -22.26 -24.45
N GLY A 216 -22.70 -22.98 -24.66
CA GLY A 216 -22.69 -24.42 -24.93
C GLY A 216 -22.41 -25.29 -23.72
N ASP A 217 -21.89 -24.71 -22.63
CA ASP A 217 -21.57 -25.39 -21.39
C ASP A 217 -22.42 -24.84 -20.23
N VAL A 218 -23.22 -25.72 -19.64
CA VAL A 218 -24.11 -25.40 -18.51
C VAL A 218 -23.36 -25.45 -17.18
N GLU A 219 -22.13 -25.97 -17.16
CA GLU A 219 -21.26 -25.84 -16.00
C GLU A 219 -20.79 -24.38 -15.89
N GLY A 220 -21.14 -23.71 -14.80
CA GLY A 220 -20.96 -22.26 -14.59
C GLY A 220 -19.51 -21.75 -14.62
N GLY A 221 -18.51 -22.62 -14.82
CA GLY A 221 -17.09 -22.27 -14.87
C GLY A 221 -16.76 -21.20 -15.92
N HIS A 222 -17.42 -21.23 -17.09
CA HIS A 222 -17.22 -20.21 -18.12
C HIS A 222 -17.80 -18.84 -17.77
N ILE A 223 -18.88 -18.77 -16.99
CA ILE A 223 -19.44 -17.49 -16.48
C ILE A 223 -18.48 -16.86 -15.47
N VAL A 224 -17.86 -17.66 -14.60
CA VAL A 224 -16.82 -17.18 -13.67
C VAL A 224 -15.62 -16.64 -14.44
N ARG A 225 -15.14 -17.35 -15.47
CA ARG A 225 -14.04 -16.87 -16.34
C ARG A 225 -14.38 -15.55 -17.03
N ALA A 226 -15.59 -15.43 -17.58
CA ALA A 226 -16.05 -14.17 -18.17
C ALA A 226 -16.05 -13.04 -17.12
N THR A 227 -16.54 -13.32 -15.91
CA THR A 227 -16.56 -12.35 -14.80
C THR A 227 -15.15 -11.89 -14.41
N VAL A 228 -14.18 -12.80 -14.33
CA VAL A 228 -12.76 -12.45 -14.10
C VAL A 228 -12.23 -11.54 -15.20
N ALA A 229 -12.43 -11.92 -16.47
CA ALA A 229 -11.96 -11.16 -17.62
C ALA A 229 -12.60 -9.76 -17.69
N LEU A 230 -13.88 -9.61 -17.35
CA LEU A 230 -14.55 -8.32 -17.25
C LEU A 230 -14.00 -7.43 -16.13
N ARG A 231 -13.68 -7.98 -14.95
CA ARG A 231 -13.02 -7.21 -13.88
C ARG A 231 -11.63 -6.72 -14.32
N LEU A 232 -10.87 -7.57 -15.02
CA LEU A 232 -9.57 -7.20 -15.58
C LEU A 232 -9.71 -6.09 -16.62
N ALA A 233 -10.66 -6.22 -17.56
CA ALA A 233 -10.94 -5.19 -18.55
C ALA A 233 -11.30 -3.85 -17.90
N ALA A 234 -12.24 -3.84 -16.94
CA ALA A 234 -12.64 -2.64 -16.22
C ALA A 234 -11.47 -1.98 -15.47
N ARG A 235 -10.59 -2.78 -14.86
CA ARG A 235 -9.38 -2.28 -14.21
C ARG A 235 -8.44 -1.61 -15.22
N TYR A 236 -8.13 -2.27 -16.32
CA TYR A 236 -7.22 -1.72 -17.33
C TYR A 236 -7.78 -0.47 -18.01
N LEU A 237 -9.10 -0.39 -18.23
CA LEU A 237 -9.74 0.83 -18.74
C LEU A 237 -9.57 2.02 -17.77
N ARG A 238 -9.75 1.79 -16.46
CA ARG A 238 -9.45 2.81 -15.43
C ARG A 238 -7.97 3.20 -15.41
N GLU A 239 -7.06 2.24 -15.59
CA GLU A 239 -5.62 2.52 -15.69
C GLU A 239 -5.29 3.45 -16.87
N VAL A 240 -5.98 3.31 -18.02
CA VAL A 240 -5.82 4.23 -19.15
C VAL A 240 -6.28 5.64 -18.79
N GLU A 241 -7.50 5.77 -18.23
CA GLU A 241 -8.08 7.06 -17.83
C GLU A 241 -7.21 7.77 -16.79
N ASP A 242 -6.73 7.04 -15.79
CA ASP A 242 -5.83 7.55 -14.75
C ASP A 242 -4.48 7.95 -15.34
N GLY A 243 -3.93 7.13 -16.24
CA GLY A 243 -2.71 7.44 -16.99
C GLY A 243 -2.82 8.77 -17.73
N HIS A 244 -3.91 8.94 -18.49
CA HIS A 244 -4.21 10.16 -19.23
C HIS A 244 -4.39 11.38 -18.31
N ARG A 245 -5.22 11.25 -17.27
CA ARG A 245 -5.49 12.32 -16.31
C ARG A 245 -4.22 12.79 -15.61
N ILE A 246 -3.39 11.86 -15.12
CA ILE A 246 -2.15 12.18 -14.42
C ILE A 246 -1.16 12.88 -15.36
N ALA A 247 -1.01 12.43 -16.61
CA ALA A 247 -0.12 13.07 -17.59
C ALA A 247 -0.56 14.52 -17.90
N LEU A 248 -1.87 14.75 -18.11
CA LEU A 248 -2.39 16.11 -18.33
C LEU A 248 -2.27 17.01 -17.09
N GLN A 249 -2.51 16.46 -15.89
CA GLN A 249 -2.31 17.20 -14.64
C GLN A 249 -0.84 17.58 -14.43
N ALA A 250 0.10 16.66 -14.70
CA ALA A 250 1.52 16.96 -14.64
C ALA A 250 1.88 18.07 -15.64
N ALA A 251 1.37 17.99 -16.87
CA ALA A 251 1.63 18.99 -17.90
C ALA A 251 1.04 20.37 -17.55
N GLY A 252 -0.12 20.42 -16.91
CA GLY A 252 -0.73 21.67 -16.46
C GLY A 252 0.01 22.34 -15.29
N ASN A 253 0.72 21.55 -14.49
CA ASN A 253 1.40 22.03 -13.27
C ASN A 253 2.91 22.24 -13.44
N ALA A 254 3.54 21.61 -14.45
CA ALA A 254 4.99 21.53 -14.56
C ALA A 254 5.68 22.90 -14.52
N ASP A 255 5.22 23.87 -15.30
CA ASP A 255 5.85 25.20 -15.37
C ASP A 255 5.82 25.93 -14.02
N ALA A 256 4.68 25.90 -13.33
CA ALA A 256 4.50 26.55 -12.04
C ALA A 256 5.36 25.88 -10.95
N GLU A 257 5.37 24.56 -10.92
CA GLU A 257 6.16 23.78 -9.95
C GLU A 257 7.67 23.95 -10.16
N VAL A 258 8.12 23.94 -11.43
CA VAL A 258 9.53 24.20 -11.79
C VAL A 258 9.93 25.62 -11.41
N ALA A 259 9.11 26.63 -11.73
CA ALA A 259 9.40 28.02 -11.38
C ALA A 259 9.51 28.21 -9.86
N ALA A 260 8.61 27.60 -9.09
CA ALA A 260 8.66 27.62 -7.64
C ALA A 260 9.93 26.93 -7.11
N ALA A 261 10.25 25.73 -7.59
CA ALA A 261 11.44 25.00 -7.18
C ALA A 261 12.75 25.75 -7.53
N ARG A 262 12.81 26.44 -8.66
CA ARG A 262 13.96 27.29 -9.03
C ARG A 262 14.20 28.41 -8.02
N ALA A 263 13.13 29.11 -7.64
CA ALA A 263 13.22 30.18 -6.65
C ALA A 263 13.68 29.63 -5.29
N GLU A 264 13.08 28.51 -4.87
CA GLU A 264 13.39 27.81 -3.64
C GLU A 264 14.84 27.32 -3.57
N ILE A 265 15.38 26.75 -4.66
CA ILE A 265 16.75 26.25 -4.70
C ILE A 265 17.77 27.38 -4.74
N ARG A 266 17.47 28.48 -5.45
CA ARG A 266 18.34 29.66 -5.43
C ARG A 266 18.47 30.21 -4.01
N GLU A 267 17.35 30.38 -3.32
CA GLU A 267 17.33 30.79 -1.91
C GLU A 267 18.11 29.81 -1.02
N ALA A 268 17.98 28.51 -1.27
CA ALA A 268 18.70 27.49 -0.51
C ALA A 268 20.23 27.57 -0.70
N ILE A 269 20.70 27.82 -1.93
CA ILE A 269 22.12 28.01 -2.23
C ILE A 269 22.66 29.23 -1.49
N ASP A 270 21.90 30.33 -1.44
CA ASP A 270 22.29 31.54 -0.72
C ASP A 270 22.46 31.27 0.78
N VAL A 271 21.51 30.54 1.39
CA VAL A 271 21.59 30.14 2.80
C VAL A 271 22.81 29.24 3.06
N ALA A 272 23.02 28.21 2.23
CA ALA A 272 24.12 27.27 2.39
C ALA A 272 25.50 27.93 2.19
N THR A 273 25.57 28.98 1.36
CA THR A 273 26.80 29.75 1.13
C THR A 273 27.07 30.73 2.27
N ALA A 274 26.03 31.38 2.80
CA ALA A 274 26.17 32.37 3.88
C ALA A 274 26.42 31.74 5.25
N ARG A 275 25.94 30.51 5.48
CA ARG A 275 25.98 29.83 6.78
C ARG A 275 26.38 28.34 6.65
N PRO A 276 27.57 28.04 6.11
CA PRO A 276 27.97 26.68 5.80
C PRO A 276 28.00 25.78 7.06
N GLU A 277 28.41 26.33 8.20
CA GLU A 277 28.44 25.61 9.49
C GLU A 277 27.06 25.26 10.06
N ALA A 278 26.00 25.92 9.59
CA ALA A 278 24.62 25.63 10.00
C ALA A 278 23.92 24.61 9.08
N CYS A 279 24.57 24.21 7.98
CA CYS A 279 24.04 23.30 6.98
C CYS A 279 24.76 21.94 7.04
N ARG A 280 24.24 20.95 6.31
CA ARG A 280 24.98 19.69 6.15
C ARG A 280 26.27 19.90 5.34
N PRO A 281 27.32 19.09 5.58
CA PRO A 281 28.56 19.17 4.82
C PRO A 281 28.30 19.06 3.30
N GLY A 282 28.91 19.95 2.52
CA GLY A 282 28.76 19.98 1.06
C GLY A 282 27.39 20.49 0.55
N ALA A 283 26.54 21.05 1.42
CA ALA A 283 25.19 21.49 1.03
C ALA A 283 25.16 22.41 -0.20
N ALA A 284 26.05 23.41 -0.28
CA ALA A 284 26.06 24.33 -1.40
C ALA A 284 26.42 23.66 -2.74
N GLU A 285 27.30 22.65 -2.74
CA GLU A 285 27.67 21.89 -3.94
C GLU A 285 26.51 21.01 -4.40
N ARG A 286 25.92 20.27 -3.47
CA ARG A 286 24.75 19.41 -3.75
C ARG A 286 23.55 20.19 -4.25
N LEU A 287 23.25 21.35 -3.64
CA LEU A 287 22.18 22.23 -4.10
C LEU A 287 22.42 22.80 -5.50
N ARG A 288 23.68 23.07 -5.88
CA ARG A 288 24.01 23.47 -7.26
C ARG A 288 23.82 22.31 -8.25
N ALA A 289 24.19 21.09 -7.87
CA ALA A 289 23.92 19.91 -8.70
C ALA A 289 22.40 19.70 -8.89
N ALA A 290 21.62 19.80 -7.81
CA ALA A 290 20.16 19.74 -7.85
C ALA A 290 19.55 20.87 -8.71
N ALA A 291 20.16 22.06 -8.71
CA ALA A 291 19.73 23.16 -9.59
C ALA A 291 19.95 22.82 -11.07
N VAL A 292 21.11 22.25 -11.44
CA VAL A 292 21.37 21.83 -12.83
C VAL A 292 20.35 20.79 -13.28
N GLU A 293 20.09 19.79 -12.44
CA GLU A 293 19.12 18.75 -12.77
C GLU A 293 17.68 19.30 -12.89
N LEU A 294 17.32 20.29 -12.08
CA LEU A 294 16.05 21.00 -12.22
C LEU A 294 15.97 21.78 -13.54
N GLU A 295 17.06 22.38 -14.01
CA GLU A 295 17.12 23.06 -15.31
C GLU A 295 16.98 22.09 -16.49
N ASP A 296 17.64 20.92 -16.40
CA ASP A 296 17.52 19.87 -17.41
C ASP A 296 16.07 19.36 -17.50
N ALA A 297 15.45 19.11 -16.35
CA ALA A 297 14.04 18.71 -16.27
C ALA A 297 13.09 19.82 -16.78
N ALA A 298 13.40 21.08 -16.50
CA ALA A 298 12.62 22.21 -17.00
C ALA A 298 12.67 22.32 -18.52
N ALA A 299 13.84 22.05 -19.14
CA ALA A 299 13.98 22.06 -20.59
C ALA A 299 13.13 20.96 -21.27
N ALA A 300 12.98 19.81 -20.60
CA ALA A 300 12.18 18.69 -21.10
C ALA A 300 10.69 18.76 -20.70
N ALA A 301 10.29 19.64 -19.78
CA ALA A 301 8.98 19.61 -19.11
C ALA A 301 7.75 19.63 -20.04
N SER A 302 7.87 20.25 -21.23
CA SER A 302 6.79 20.28 -22.22
C SER A 302 6.50 18.91 -22.85
N ARG A 303 7.52 18.05 -22.94
CA ARG A 303 7.47 16.70 -23.52
C ARG A 303 7.47 15.59 -22.47
N ARG A 304 8.11 15.83 -21.32
CA ARG A 304 8.27 14.90 -20.19
C ARG A 304 7.74 15.46 -18.87
N PRO A 305 6.46 15.85 -18.79
CA PRO A 305 5.92 16.58 -17.63
C PRO A 305 5.95 15.77 -16.33
N ARG A 306 5.74 14.44 -16.38
CA ARG A 306 5.78 13.61 -15.16
C ARG A 306 7.18 13.55 -14.56
N GLU A 307 8.20 13.41 -15.40
CA GLU A 307 9.59 13.42 -14.97
C GLU A 307 9.99 14.78 -14.38
N ALA A 308 9.53 15.89 -14.98
CA ALA A 308 9.76 17.22 -14.44
C ALA A 308 9.17 17.37 -13.02
N VAL A 309 7.92 16.96 -12.81
CA VAL A 309 7.28 16.98 -11.49
C VAL A 309 8.00 16.07 -10.48
N ALA A 310 8.44 14.88 -10.91
CA ALA A 310 9.21 13.97 -10.06
C ALA A 310 10.57 14.59 -9.65
N THR A 311 11.22 15.30 -10.57
CA THR A 311 12.49 16.01 -10.32
C THR A 311 12.31 17.16 -9.35
N VAL A 312 11.32 18.04 -9.56
CA VAL A 312 10.95 19.12 -8.62
C VAL A 312 10.84 18.58 -7.20
N ALA A 313 10.10 17.49 -7.05
CA ALA A 313 9.76 16.98 -5.74
C ALA A 313 10.98 16.31 -5.05
N ARG A 314 11.87 15.65 -5.80
CA ARG A 314 13.17 15.13 -5.29
C ARG A 314 14.13 16.26 -4.91
N VAL A 315 14.22 17.30 -5.72
CA VAL A 315 15.07 18.48 -5.46
C VAL A 315 14.63 19.21 -4.19
N ARG A 316 13.32 19.32 -3.94
CA ARG A 316 12.77 19.86 -2.69
C ARG A 316 13.08 19.01 -1.45
N GLU A 317 13.06 17.68 -1.60
CA GLU A 317 13.44 16.77 -0.52
C GLU A 317 14.92 16.94 -0.15
N GLU A 318 15.81 16.95 -1.15
CA GLU A 318 17.24 17.18 -0.94
C GLU A 318 17.51 18.55 -0.30
N ARG A 319 16.82 19.61 -0.75
CA ARG A 319 16.93 20.94 -0.15
C ARG A 319 16.66 20.92 1.35
N ASP A 320 15.56 20.31 1.75
CA ASP A 320 15.13 20.32 3.15
C ASP A 320 16.07 19.48 4.00
N GLU A 321 16.56 18.36 3.49
CA GLU A 321 17.57 17.54 4.17
C GLU A 321 18.86 18.33 4.44
N LEU A 322 19.31 19.12 3.45
CA LEU A 322 20.56 19.88 3.53
C LEU A 322 20.48 21.10 4.46
N LEU A 323 19.30 21.69 4.62
CA LEU A 323 19.07 22.94 5.34
C LEU A 323 18.39 22.81 6.70
N ASP A 324 18.02 21.61 7.15
CA ASP A 324 17.16 21.36 8.32
C ASP A 324 17.51 22.20 9.57
N ALA A 325 18.81 22.34 9.89
CA ALA A 325 19.29 23.12 11.05
C ALA A 325 19.52 24.62 10.76
N ALA A 326 19.59 25.04 9.50
CA ALA A 326 19.94 26.40 9.09
C ALA A 326 18.76 27.36 9.11
N VAL A 327 17.53 26.85 8.94
CA VAL A 327 16.32 27.64 8.72
C VAL A 327 15.54 27.86 10.02
N SER A 328 15.15 29.11 10.28
CA SER A 328 14.31 29.43 11.46
C SER A 328 12.98 28.68 11.44
N MET A 329 12.42 28.37 12.62
CA MET A 329 11.14 27.67 12.74
C MET A 329 9.99 28.39 12.01
N ARG A 330 9.94 29.73 12.09
CA ARG A 330 8.91 30.52 11.38
C ARG A 330 9.00 30.35 9.86
N ARG A 331 10.20 30.43 9.30
CA ARG A 331 10.44 30.25 7.86
C ARG A 331 10.14 28.81 7.42
N ARG A 332 10.39 27.81 8.29
CA ARG A 332 9.98 26.42 8.04
C ARG A 332 8.46 26.26 7.95
N VAL A 333 7.69 26.90 8.84
CA VAL A 333 6.22 26.86 8.78
C VAL A 333 5.68 27.57 7.53
N GLU A 334 6.24 28.73 7.17
CA GLU A 334 5.85 29.47 5.96
C GLU A 334 6.15 28.65 4.69
N ALA A 335 7.37 28.08 4.59
CA ALA A 335 7.74 27.18 3.50
C ALA A 335 6.83 25.94 3.45
N ALA A 336 6.46 25.38 4.61
CA ALA A 336 5.58 24.23 4.68
C ALA A 336 4.19 24.53 4.14
N ARG A 337 3.62 25.69 4.47
CA ARG A 337 2.31 26.14 3.95
C ARG A 337 2.32 26.30 2.44
N THR A 338 3.41 26.81 1.87
CA THR A 338 3.57 27.00 0.43
C THR A 338 3.71 25.66 -0.30
N ALA A 339 4.48 24.71 0.24
CA ALA A 339 4.76 23.43 -0.41
C ALA A 339 3.66 22.36 -0.23
N LEU A 340 2.81 22.50 0.80
CA LEU A 340 1.84 21.47 1.18
C LEU A 340 0.81 21.13 0.07
N PRO A 341 0.17 22.10 -0.62
CA PRO A 341 -0.82 21.77 -1.65
C PRO A 341 -0.25 20.93 -2.79
N GLY A 342 0.92 21.31 -3.33
CA GLY A 342 1.60 20.58 -4.40
C GLY A 342 2.06 19.19 -3.94
N THR A 343 2.62 19.10 -2.73
CA THR A 343 3.07 17.82 -2.16
C THR A 343 1.89 16.85 -1.94
N LEU A 344 0.75 17.35 -1.46
CA LEU A 344 -0.47 16.54 -1.32
C LEU A 344 -1.02 16.09 -2.67
N ALA A 345 -0.95 16.93 -3.70
CA ALA A 345 -1.35 16.54 -5.05
C ALA A 345 -0.47 15.41 -5.59
N CYS A 346 0.86 15.53 -5.46
CA CYS A 346 1.81 14.49 -5.86
C CYS A 346 1.60 13.19 -5.09
N ALA A 347 1.46 13.25 -3.76
CA ALA A 347 1.25 12.07 -2.92
C ALA A 347 -0.07 11.34 -3.27
N ARG A 348 -1.15 12.07 -3.59
CA ARG A 348 -2.42 11.49 -4.02
C ARG A 348 -2.34 10.87 -5.41
N ALA A 349 -1.64 11.51 -6.35
CA ALA A 349 -1.43 10.97 -7.69
C ALA A 349 -0.58 9.70 -7.65
N ALA A 350 0.49 9.70 -6.84
CA ALA A 350 1.33 8.53 -6.60
C ALA A 350 0.52 7.40 -5.93
N LEU A 351 -0.33 7.72 -4.95
CA LEU A 351 -1.18 6.72 -4.29
C LEU A 351 -2.15 6.09 -5.29
N ALA A 352 -2.84 6.89 -6.09
CA ALA A 352 -3.76 6.38 -7.11
C ALA A 352 -3.03 5.44 -8.10
N ALA A 353 -1.84 5.83 -8.57
CA ALA A 353 -1.03 4.97 -9.44
C ALA A 353 -0.52 3.70 -8.75
N ALA A 354 -0.21 3.76 -7.45
CA ALA A 354 0.22 2.58 -6.71
C ALA A 354 -0.93 1.63 -6.37
N GLU A 355 -2.13 2.17 -6.14
CA GLU A 355 -3.37 1.41 -5.95
C GLU A 355 -3.71 0.61 -7.20
N THR A 356 -3.63 1.22 -8.38
CA THR A 356 -3.85 0.50 -9.65
C THR A 356 -2.85 -0.63 -9.83
N VAL A 357 -1.55 -0.40 -9.57
CA VAL A 357 -0.51 -1.43 -9.64
C VAL A 357 -0.74 -2.54 -8.60
N ALA A 358 -1.12 -2.19 -7.37
CA ALA A 358 -1.38 -3.17 -6.30
C ALA A 358 -2.61 -4.02 -6.59
N GLU A 359 -3.63 -3.47 -7.27
CA GLU A 359 -4.77 -4.20 -7.80
C GLU A 359 -4.42 -5.01 -9.07
N ALA A 360 -3.37 -4.62 -9.80
CA ALA A 360 -2.92 -5.25 -11.04
C ALA A 360 -2.06 -6.51 -10.84
N ALA A 361 -1.46 -6.69 -9.66
CA ALA A 361 -0.57 -7.81 -9.38
C ALA A 361 -1.26 -9.16 -9.69
N PRO A 362 -0.69 -9.97 -10.60
CA PRO A 362 -1.33 -11.21 -11.05
C PRO A 362 -1.53 -12.18 -9.89
N ARG A 363 -2.72 -12.79 -9.83
CA ARG A 363 -3.10 -13.81 -8.86
C ARG A 363 -2.34 -15.11 -9.16
N ALA A 364 -1.97 -15.86 -8.13
CA ALA A 364 -1.38 -17.18 -8.33
C ALA A 364 -2.39 -18.18 -8.91
N THR A 365 -3.67 -18.11 -8.55
CA THR A 365 -4.74 -19.01 -9.03
C THR A 365 -6.10 -18.49 -8.60
N ALA A 366 -7.10 -18.43 -9.48
CA ALA A 366 -8.51 -18.41 -9.06
C ALA A 366 -9.01 -19.86 -9.13
N GLU A 367 -9.32 -20.50 -8.00
CA GLU A 367 -9.93 -21.84 -7.99
C GLU A 367 -11.45 -21.73 -8.19
N THR A 368 -12.00 -22.50 -9.14
CA THR A 368 -13.44 -22.73 -9.22
C THR A 368 -13.95 -23.40 -7.94
N ALA A 369 -15.27 -23.36 -7.73
CA ALA A 369 -15.92 -24.06 -6.62
C ALA A 369 -15.66 -25.59 -6.58
N ASP A 370 -15.15 -26.16 -7.69
CA ASP A 370 -14.74 -27.57 -7.83
C ASP A 370 -13.21 -27.78 -7.73
N GLY A 371 -12.48 -26.78 -7.23
CA GLY A 371 -11.01 -26.87 -7.05
C GLY A 371 -10.21 -26.87 -8.35
N THR A 372 -10.82 -26.51 -9.49
CA THR A 372 -10.10 -26.38 -10.75
C THR A 372 -9.49 -24.99 -10.84
N ALA A 373 -8.16 -24.91 -10.88
CA ALA A 373 -7.47 -23.64 -11.08
C ALA A 373 -7.80 -23.04 -12.46
N ILE A 374 -8.39 -21.85 -12.48
CA ILE A 374 -8.50 -21.02 -13.68
C ILE A 374 -7.13 -20.36 -13.88
N HIS A 375 -6.34 -20.93 -14.78
CA HIS A 375 -5.13 -20.31 -15.26
C HIS A 375 -5.48 -19.30 -16.36
N ALA A 376 -5.39 -18.00 -16.04
CA ALA A 376 -5.30 -16.98 -17.06
C ALA A 376 -3.90 -17.10 -17.70
N ALA A 377 -3.84 -17.60 -18.94
CA ALA A 377 -2.70 -17.65 -19.86
C ALA A 377 -1.35 -18.20 -19.30
N ASP A 378 -0.99 -19.41 -19.77
CA ASP A 378 0.19 -20.18 -19.38
C ASP A 378 1.52 -19.68 -20.01
N GLU A 379 1.58 -18.49 -20.61
CA GLU A 379 2.75 -18.05 -21.41
C GLU A 379 3.63 -16.95 -20.80
N LYS A 380 3.35 -16.44 -19.59
CA LYS A 380 4.25 -15.46 -18.90
C LYS A 380 4.40 -15.68 -17.39
N ARG A 381 4.62 -16.93 -16.98
CA ARG A 381 4.85 -17.28 -15.56
C ARG A 381 6.19 -16.76 -15.01
N GLU A 382 7.12 -16.32 -15.87
CA GLU A 382 8.48 -15.93 -15.46
C GLU A 382 8.61 -14.55 -14.81
N GLU A 383 7.57 -13.71 -14.79
CA GLU A 383 7.62 -12.35 -14.20
C GLU A 383 6.58 -12.10 -13.08
N ALA A 384 5.87 -13.13 -12.61
CA ALA A 384 4.92 -12.92 -11.52
C ALA A 384 5.66 -12.48 -10.24
N PRO A 385 5.31 -11.31 -9.65
CA PRO A 385 5.94 -10.86 -8.41
C PRO A 385 5.75 -11.90 -7.32
N SER A 386 6.78 -12.11 -6.50
CA SER A 386 6.67 -13.07 -5.39
C SER A 386 5.57 -12.62 -4.43
N ASP A 387 4.99 -13.55 -3.67
CA ASP A 387 4.00 -13.19 -2.63
C ASP A 387 4.57 -12.17 -1.63
N ALA A 388 5.88 -12.22 -1.37
CA ALA A 388 6.59 -11.23 -0.56
C ALA A 388 6.56 -9.82 -1.20
N ASP A 389 6.70 -9.73 -2.52
CA ASP A 389 6.62 -8.44 -3.24
C ASP A 389 5.19 -7.93 -3.30
N ARG A 390 4.21 -8.83 -3.51
CA ARG A 390 2.77 -8.49 -3.50
C ARG A 390 2.35 -7.92 -2.14
N ILE A 391 2.70 -8.59 -1.04
CA ILE A 391 2.36 -8.10 0.30
C ILE A 391 3.11 -6.81 0.63
N ALA A 392 4.37 -6.68 0.23
CA ALA A 392 5.13 -5.44 0.41
C ALA A 392 4.47 -4.27 -0.35
N GLN A 393 4.01 -4.50 -1.58
CA GLN A 393 3.28 -3.50 -2.37
C GLN A 393 1.97 -3.08 -1.68
N ARG A 394 1.16 -4.03 -1.20
CA ARG A 394 -0.07 -3.73 -0.45
C ARG A 394 0.23 -2.91 0.82
N LEU A 395 1.27 -3.26 1.55
CA LEU A 395 1.69 -2.54 2.76
C LEU A 395 2.22 -1.14 2.46
N ARG A 396 2.91 -0.92 1.32
CA ARG A 396 3.31 0.41 0.85
C ARG A 396 2.10 1.31 0.61
N VAL A 397 1.09 0.81 -0.10
CA VAL A 397 -0.18 1.52 -0.35
C VAL A 397 -0.89 1.86 0.97
N GLU A 398 -1.03 0.90 1.88
CA GLU A 398 -1.70 1.13 3.16
C GLU A 398 -0.93 2.15 4.04
N ARG A 399 0.40 2.07 4.06
CA ARG A 399 1.24 3.05 4.76
C ARG A 399 1.04 4.46 4.18
N ALA A 400 1.00 4.59 2.86
CA ALA A 400 0.76 5.86 2.20
C ALA A 400 -0.64 6.44 2.50
N ARG A 401 -1.69 5.60 2.52
CA ARG A 401 -3.05 6.00 2.93
C ARG A 401 -3.08 6.57 4.34
N ARG A 402 -2.42 5.89 5.29
CA ARG A 402 -2.32 6.34 6.69
C ARG A 402 -1.62 7.69 6.79
N HIS A 403 -0.47 7.85 6.14
CA HIS A 403 0.24 9.13 6.13
C HIS A 403 -0.57 10.26 5.46
N LEU A 404 -1.36 9.97 4.42
CA LEU A 404 -2.27 10.97 3.85
C LEU A 404 -3.43 11.32 4.80
N ALA A 405 -3.95 10.36 5.56
CA ALA A 405 -4.94 10.62 6.59
C ALA A 405 -4.36 11.47 7.73
N GLU A 406 -3.14 11.16 8.18
CA GLU A 406 -2.38 11.96 9.15
C GLU A 406 -2.16 13.39 8.64
N ALA A 407 -1.78 13.55 7.37
CA ALA A 407 -1.59 14.86 6.76
C ALA A 407 -2.87 15.70 6.74
N ARG A 408 -4.03 15.07 6.51
CA ARG A 408 -5.35 15.73 6.55
C ARG A 408 -5.80 16.09 7.97
N ALA A 409 -5.44 15.27 8.95
CA ALA A 409 -5.80 15.48 10.36
C ALA A 409 -4.86 16.45 11.08
N ALA A 410 -3.66 16.70 10.55
CA ALA A 410 -2.67 17.58 11.15
C ALA A 410 -3.16 19.02 11.24
N THR A 411 -2.97 19.63 12.41
CA THR A 411 -3.33 21.03 12.68
C THR A 411 -2.18 22.00 12.38
N ASP A 412 -0.96 21.50 12.29
CA ASP A 412 0.24 22.26 11.92
C ASP A 412 0.70 21.92 10.49
N ALA A 413 1.11 22.96 9.74
CA ALA A 413 1.52 22.82 8.34
C ALA A 413 2.80 22.00 8.16
N THR A 414 3.73 22.05 9.13
CA THR A 414 4.97 21.26 9.12
C THR A 414 4.65 19.79 9.31
N GLN A 415 3.77 19.47 10.28
CA GLN A 415 3.33 18.09 10.50
C GLN A 415 2.56 17.55 9.28
N ALA A 416 1.66 18.35 8.71
CA ALA A 416 0.93 17.98 7.50
C ALA A 416 1.87 17.70 6.32
N LEU A 417 2.89 18.54 6.13
CA LEU A 417 3.87 18.38 5.07
C LEU A 417 4.74 17.14 5.28
N THR A 418 5.21 16.91 6.50
CA THR A 418 6.00 15.70 6.85
C THR A 418 5.21 14.43 6.56
N ALA A 419 3.94 14.38 6.97
CA ALA A 419 3.08 13.24 6.69
C ALA A 419 2.80 13.08 5.18
N ALA A 420 2.55 14.16 4.44
CA ALA A 420 2.37 14.10 3.00
C ALA A 420 3.62 13.55 2.27
N ARG A 421 4.81 13.91 2.73
CA ARG A 421 6.07 13.37 2.20
C ARG A 421 6.28 11.91 2.55
N ALA A 422 6.00 11.51 3.79
CA ALA A 422 6.05 10.12 4.20
C ALA A 422 5.08 9.25 3.37
N ALA A 423 3.93 9.79 2.99
CA ALA A 423 3.01 9.10 2.08
C ALA A 423 3.62 8.90 0.70
N TRP A 424 4.24 9.94 0.15
CA TRP A 424 4.86 9.86 -1.17
C TRP A 424 6.09 8.95 -1.19
N SER A 425 6.97 9.05 -0.18
CA SER A 425 8.17 8.21 -0.08
C SER A 425 7.85 6.73 0.14
N ALA A 426 6.73 6.41 0.81
CA ALA A 426 6.26 5.04 0.98
C ALA A 426 5.88 4.36 -0.35
N LEU A 427 5.66 5.12 -1.42
CA LEU A 427 5.23 4.62 -2.74
C LEU A 427 6.36 4.57 -3.77
N ARG A 428 7.52 5.11 -3.43
CA ARG A 428 8.75 4.96 -4.21
C ARG A 428 9.41 3.62 -3.89
#